data_AF-A0A967J4V8-F1
#
_entry.id   AF-A0A967J4V8-F1
#
_cell.length_a   1.000
_cell.length_b   1.000
_cell.length_c   1.000
_cell.angle_alpha   90.00
_cell.angle_beta   90.00
_cell.angle_gamma   90.00
#
_symmetry.space_group_name_H-M   'P 1'
#
loop_
_entity.id
_entity.type
_entity.pdbx_description
1 polymer ?
#
loop_
_entity_poly.entity_id
_entity_poly.type
_entity_poly.pdbx_seq_one_letter_code
_entity_poly.pdbx_strand_id
1 'polypeptide(L)'
;MIDPEILDRVGLIDRDSAIAAIHFPEERKEADVARSRLVFDEFFRLEVALARQQYLQVDEAVGVEHHADGPLTGALVDGLPYTLTSAQARVIEEIADDMARPHPMHRLLQGEVGSGKT
;
A
#
# COMPACT_ATOMS: atom_id res chain seq x y z
N MET A 1 -9.00 20.08 6.33
CA MET A 1 -9.44 19.48 7.61
C MET A 1 -10.19 18.20 7.29
N ILE A 2 -10.14 17.20 8.17
CA ILE A 2 -10.96 15.98 8.03
C ILE A 2 -12.43 16.38 8.21
N ASP A 3 -13.30 15.83 7.36
CA ASP A 3 -14.73 16.10 7.38
C ASP A 3 -15.35 15.69 8.74
N PRO A 4 -16.18 16.54 9.38
CA PRO A 4 -16.89 16.20 10.60
C PRO A 4 -17.68 14.89 10.52
N GLU A 5 -18.26 14.55 9.36
CA GLU A 5 -18.99 13.29 9.19
C GLU A 5 -18.07 12.07 9.35
N ILE A 6 -16.83 12.17 8.87
CA ILE A 6 -15.82 11.12 9.04
C ILE A 6 -15.48 10.99 10.52
N LEU A 7 -15.29 12.11 11.23
CA LEU A 7 -14.94 12.12 12.65
C LEU A 7 -16.04 11.49 13.51
N ASP A 8 -17.31 11.82 13.24
CA ASP A 8 -18.46 11.25 13.93
C ASP A 8 -18.54 9.73 13.71
N ARG A 9 -18.37 9.28 12.46
CA ARG A 9 -18.37 7.86 12.10
C ARG A 9 -17.29 7.04 12.82
N VAL A 10 -16.12 7.63 13.08
CA VAL A 10 -15.02 6.96 13.80
C VAL A 10 -14.95 7.32 15.28
N GLY A 11 -15.91 8.10 15.80
CA GLY A 11 -16.01 8.45 17.22
C GLY A 11 -14.86 9.32 17.73
N LEU A 12 -14.34 10.22 16.91
CA LEU A 12 -13.19 11.08 17.25
C LEU A 12 -13.61 12.54 17.45
N ILE A 13 -12.94 13.21 18.39
CA ILE A 13 -13.14 14.63 18.68
C ILE A 13 -12.61 15.54 17.56
N ASP A 14 -12.99 16.81 17.58
CA ASP A 14 -12.45 17.80 16.66
C ASP A 14 -10.97 18.11 16.96
N ARG A 15 -10.32 18.80 16.01
CA ARG A 15 -8.88 19.08 16.09
C ARG A 15 -8.52 20.04 17.21
N ASP A 16 -9.31 21.08 17.43
CA ASP A 16 -8.99 22.12 18.42
C ASP A 16 -9.13 21.54 19.83
N SER A 17 -10.17 20.74 20.07
CA SER A 17 -10.33 19.96 21.30
C SER A 17 -9.17 18.99 21.53
N ALA A 18 -8.70 18.28 20.50
CA ALA A 18 -7.55 17.39 20.62
C ALA A 18 -6.24 18.14 20.93
N ILE A 19 -6.01 19.29 20.30
CA ILE A 19 -4.84 20.12 20.60
C ILE A 19 -4.91 20.67 22.03
N ALA A 20 -6.07 21.08 22.52
CA ALA A 20 -6.21 21.49 23.92
C ALA A 20 -5.93 20.32 24.88
N ALA A 21 -6.59 19.19 24.68
CA ALA A 21 -6.51 18.03 25.57
C ALA A 21 -5.14 17.32 25.56
N ILE A 22 -4.33 17.44 24.50
CA ILE A 22 -2.96 16.90 24.53
C ILE A 22 -1.98 17.77 25.35
N HIS A 23 -2.22 19.09 25.43
CA HIS A 23 -1.35 20.03 26.15
C HIS A 23 -1.82 20.27 27.59
N PHE A 24 -3.13 20.38 27.79
CA PHE A 24 -3.77 20.73 29.07
C PHE A 24 -4.90 19.74 29.43
N PRO A 25 -4.61 18.43 29.58
CA PRO A 25 -5.62 17.47 30.00
C PRO A 25 -6.01 17.69 31.47
N GLU A 26 -7.31 17.62 31.78
CA GLU A 26 -7.78 17.51 33.17
C GLU A 26 -7.53 16.10 33.72
N GLU A 27 -7.68 15.09 32.86
CA GLU A 27 -7.40 13.70 33.17
C GLU A 27 -6.56 13.03 32.06
N ARG A 28 -5.76 12.03 32.45
CA ARG A 28 -4.93 11.29 31.49
C ARG A 28 -5.72 10.70 30.31
N LYS A 29 -6.96 10.31 30.54
CA LYS A 29 -7.85 9.77 29.51
C LYS A 29 -8.10 10.76 28.37
N GLU A 30 -8.17 12.05 28.66
CA GLU A 30 -8.36 13.09 27.64
C GLU A 30 -7.14 13.20 26.72
N ALA A 31 -5.94 13.12 27.29
CA ALA A 31 -4.70 13.09 26.53
C ALA A 31 -4.60 11.84 25.63
N ASP A 32 -5.12 10.69 26.08
CA ASP A 32 -5.15 9.46 25.29
C ASP A 32 -6.13 9.56 24.10
N VAL A 33 -7.30 10.17 24.31
CA VAL A 33 -8.27 10.46 23.23
C VAL A 33 -7.69 11.46 22.24
N ALA A 34 -7.08 12.54 22.72
CA ALA A 34 -6.40 13.53 21.90
C ALA A 34 -5.28 12.92 21.07
N ARG A 35 -4.44 12.07 21.68
CA ARG A 35 -3.39 11.33 20.98
C ARG A 35 -3.98 10.47 19.86
N SER A 36 -5.02 9.71 20.14
CA SER A 36 -5.68 8.85 19.15
C SER A 36 -6.22 9.68 17.98
N ARG A 37 -6.82 10.85 18.26
CA ARG A 37 -7.29 11.79 17.24
C ARG A 37 -6.16 12.35 16.38
N LEU A 38 -5.02 12.72 16.97
CA LEU A 38 -3.89 13.30 16.26
C LEU A 38 -3.15 12.25 15.43
N VAL A 39 -2.97 11.05 15.97
CA VAL A 39 -2.41 9.89 15.23
C VAL A 39 -3.29 9.56 14.02
N PHE A 40 -4.62 9.52 14.19
CA PHE A 40 -5.54 9.35 13.08
C PHE A 40 -5.37 10.45 12.02
N ASP A 41 -5.18 11.71 12.44
CA ASP A 41 -4.97 12.84 11.54
C ASP A 41 -3.72 12.67 10.67
N GLU A 42 -2.63 12.14 11.24
CA GLU A 42 -1.39 11.86 10.53
C GLU A 42 -1.56 10.71 9.54
N PHE A 43 -2.09 9.57 9.99
CA PHE A 43 -2.34 8.42 9.13
C PHE A 43 -3.32 8.75 8.00
N PHE A 44 -4.42 9.44 8.28
CA PHE A 44 -5.39 9.81 7.26
C PHE A 44 -4.77 10.67 6.16
N ARG A 45 -3.90 11.62 6.50
CA ARG A 45 -3.20 12.42 5.48
C ARG A 45 -2.23 11.58 4.64
N LEU A 46 -1.50 10.67 5.28
CA LEU A 46 -0.62 9.74 4.59
C LEU A 46 -1.41 8.87 3.61
N GLU A 47 -2.51 8.28 4.06
CA GLU A 47 -3.38 7.43 3.25
C GLU A 47 -4.00 8.20 2.08
N VAL A 48 -4.47 9.44 2.29
CA VAL A 48 -4.99 10.28 1.20
C VAL A 48 -3.89 10.60 0.17
N ALA A 49 -2.66 10.87 0.62
CA ALA A 49 -1.54 11.10 -0.28
C ALA A 49 -1.19 9.84 -1.10
N LEU A 50 -1.16 8.67 -0.45
CA LEU A 50 -0.91 7.37 -1.10
C LEU A 50 -2.03 7.02 -2.10
N ALA A 51 -3.30 7.18 -1.71
CA ALA A 51 -4.44 6.94 -2.58
C ALA A 51 -4.43 7.86 -3.81
N ARG A 52 -4.09 9.15 -3.62
CA ARG A 52 -3.91 10.10 -4.72
C ARG A 52 -2.77 9.67 -5.64
N GLN A 53 -1.64 9.25 -5.08
CA GLN A 53 -0.52 8.76 -5.88
C GLN A 53 -0.91 7.50 -6.68
N GLN A 54 -1.61 6.55 -6.06
CA GLN A 54 -2.10 5.35 -6.74
C GLN A 54 -3.06 5.70 -7.88
N TYR A 55 -4.01 6.60 -7.66
CA TYR A 55 -4.94 7.08 -8.69
C TYR A 55 -4.19 7.64 -9.91
N LEU A 56 -3.22 8.54 -9.68
CA LEU A 56 -2.41 9.11 -10.77
C LEU A 56 -1.59 8.05 -11.53
N GLN A 57 -1.18 6.99 -10.84
CA GLN A 57 -0.30 5.96 -11.37
C GLN A 57 -1.02 4.83 -12.09
N VAL A 58 -2.26 4.53 -11.71
CA VAL A 58 -3.04 3.41 -12.25
C VAL A 58 -4.15 3.90 -13.19
N ASP A 59 -4.86 4.96 -12.79
CA ASP A 59 -6.05 5.41 -13.52
C ASP A 59 -5.73 6.48 -14.58
N GLU A 60 -4.69 7.30 -14.36
CA GLU A 60 -4.29 8.34 -15.32
C GLU A 60 -3.07 7.99 -16.18
N ALA A 61 -2.21 7.08 -15.73
CA ALA A 61 -0.98 6.75 -16.46
C ALA A 61 -1.25 5.73 -17.58
N VAL A 62 -0.78 6.05 -18.79
CA VAL A 62 -0.78 5.09 -19.90
C VAL A 62 0.47 4.21 -19.78
N GLY A 63 0.26 2.90 -19.58
CA GLY A 63 1.30 1.89 -19.54
C GLY A 63 1.60 1.27 -20.91
N VAL A 64 2.49 0.28 -20.90
CA VAL A 64 2.76 -0.60 -22.04
C VAL A 64 2.45 -2.01 -21.60
N GLU A 65 1.59 -2.71 -22.35
CA GLU A 65 1.27 -4.10 -22.09
C GLU A 65 2.43 -5.00 -22.49
N HIS A 66 2.91 -5.81 -21.55
CA HIS A 66 3.97 -6.78 -21.74
C HIS A 66 3.43 -8.18 -21.47
N HIS A 67 3.15 -8.93 -22.53
CA HIS A 67 2.75 -10.33 -22.41
C HIS A 67 3.97 -11.24 -22.24
N ALA A 68 3.96 -12.04 -21.17
CA ALA A 68 5.06 -12.94 -20.79
C ALA A 68 4.89 -14.38 -21.34
N ASP A 69 4.18 -14.52 -22.46
CA ASP A 69 3.81 -15.78 -23.13
C ASP A 69 4.80 -16.23 -24.22
N GLY A 70 5.90 -15.47 -24.39
CA GLY A 70 6.96 -15.78 -25.35
C GLY A 70 7.85 -16.96 -24.95
N PRO A 71 8.63 -17.53 -25.88
CA PRO A 71 9.45 -18.72 -25.65
C PRO A 71 10.60 -18.50 -24.63
N LEU A 72 10.97 -17.25 -24.37
CA LEU A 72 12.09 -16.92 -23.49
C LEU A 72 11.78 -17.17 -22.01
N THR A 73 10.54 -16.96 -21.58
CA THR A 73 10.15 -17.15 -20.17
C THR A 73 10.16 -18.63 -19.82
N GLY A 74 9.58 -19.47 -20.69
CA GLY A 74 9.66 -20.93 -20.56
C GLY A 74 11.09 -21.46 -20.58
N ALA A 75 11.89 -21.02 -21.56
CA ALA A 75 13.29 -21.44 -21.66
C ALA A 75 14.13 -21.03 -20.44
N LEU A 76 13.84 -19.89 -19.82
CA LEU A 76 14.49 -19.46 -18.58
C LEU A 76 14.13 -20.40 -17.42
N VAL A 77 12.85 -20.71 -17.24
CA VAL A 77 12.36 -21.60 -16.18
C VAL A 77 12.92 -23.01 -16.35
N ASP A 78 12.91 -23.55 -17.57
CA ASP A 78 13.46 -24.87 -17.90
C ASP A 78 14.99 -24.94 -17.70
N GLY A 79 15.68 -23.80 -17.83
CA GLY A 79 17.12 -23.70 -17.63
C GLY A 79 17.56 -23.63 -16.16
N LEU A 80 16.64 -23.53 -15.20
CA LEU A 80 16.99 -23.42 -13.79
C LEU A 80 17.51 -24.77 -13.25
N PRO A 81 18.60 -24.79 -12.46
CA PRO A 81 19.13 -26.02 -11.85
C PRO A 81 18.29 -26.51 -10.65
N TYR A 82 17.07 -26.02 -10.51
CA TYR A 82 16.13 -26.32 -9.44
C TYR A 82 14.70 -26.11 -9.92
N THR A 83 13.73 -26.71 -9.22
CA THR A 83 12.32 -26.46 -9.46
C THR A 83 11.87 -25.23 -8.66
N LEU A 84 11.07 -24.37 -9.28
CA LEU A 84 10.44 -23.26 -8.58
C LEU A 84 9.57 -23.77 -7.42
N THR A 85 9.65 -23.08 -6.30
CA THR A 85 8.67 -23.27 -5.22
C THR A 85 7.29 -22.79 -5.68
N SER A 86 6.23 -23.27 -5.02
CA SER A 86 4.87 -22.79 -5.28
C SER A 86 4.73 -21.28 -5.09
N ALA A 87 5.43 -20.71 -4.11
CA ALA A 87 5.45 -19.27 -3.87
C ALA A 87 6.11 -18.49 -5.01
N GLN A 88 7.25 -18.97 -5.53
CA GLN A 88 7.91 -18.35 -6.68
C GLN A 88 7.05 -18.43 -7.94
N ALA A 89 6.48 -19.60 -8.24
CA ALA A 89 5.61 -19.78 -9.41
C ALA A 89 4.40 -18.83 -9.37
N ARG A 90 3.71 -18.75 -8.23
CA ARG A 90 2.58 -17.83 -8.03
C ARG A 90 2.99 -16.37 -8.24
N VAL A 91 4.13 -15.95 -7.67
CA VAL A 91 4.56 -14.55 -7.77
C VAL A 91 5.01 -14.18 -9.19
N ILE A 92 5.59 -15.11 -9.94
CA ILE A 92 5.91 -14.91 -11.36
C ILE A 92 4.63 -14.71 -12.17
N GLU A 93 3.59 -15.53 -11.92
CA GLU A 93 2.28 -15.38 -12.56
C GLU A 93 1.63 -14.03 -12.21
N GLU A 94 1.62 -13.65 -10.92
CA GLU A 94 1.12 -12.34 -10.48
C GLU A 94 1.86 -11.16 -11.15
N ILE A 95 3.18 -11.26 -11.33
CA ILE A 95 3.98 -10.24 -12.04
C ILE A 95 3.63 -10.23 -13.53
N ALA A 96 3.51 -11.39 -14.17
CA ALA A 96 3.14 -11.50 -15.58
C ALA A 96 1.77 -10.88 -15.84
N ASP A 97 0.80 -11.17 -14.98
CA ASP A 97 -0.56 -10.62 -15.05
C ASP A 97 -0.58 -9.10 -14.86
N ASP A 98 0.19 -8.57 -13.92
CA ASP A 98 0.27 -7.12 -13.71
C ASP A 98 0.97 -6.40 -14.88
N MET A 99 2.02 -7.01 -15.45
CA MET A 99 2.75 -6.49 -16.61
C MET A 99 1.93 -6.51 -17.90
N ALA A 100 0.94 -7.40 -18.00
CA ALA A 100 0.03 -7.49 -19.15
C ALA A 100 -1.11 -6.46 -19.11
N ARG A 101 -1.22 -5.65 -18.05
CA ARG A 101 -2.27 -4.62 -17.93
C ARG A 101 -1.90 -3.33 -18.67
N PRO A 102 -2.90 -2.52 -19.09
CA PRO A 102 -2.67 -1.27 -19.81
C PRO A 102 -2.09 -0.13 -18.96
N HIS A 103 -1.85 -0.36 -17.66
CA HIS A 103 -1.28 0.60 -16.72
C HIS A 103 0.03 0.06 -16.12
N PRO A 104 0.97 0.93 -15.71
CA PRO A 104 2.24 0.48 -15.12
C PRO A 104 2.07 -0.47 -13.91
N MET A 105 2.89 -1.52 -13.84
CA MET A 105 2.93 -2.42 -12.67
C MET A 105 3.70 -1.76 -11.51
N HIS A 106 3.02 -1.51 -10.38
CA HIS A 106 3.62 -1.00 -9.14
C HIS A 106 3.60 -2.05 -8.02
N ARG A 107 4.40 -3.09 -8.19
CA ARG A 107 4.51 -4.22 -7.26
C ARG A 107 5.84 -4.19 -6.50
N LEU A 108 5.78 -4.46 -5.20
CA LEU A 108 6.97 -4.70 -4.38
C LEU A 108 7.16 -6.21 -4.17
N LEU A 109 8.21 -6.77 -4.75
CA LEU A 109 8.62 -8.15 -4.50
C LEU A 109 9.41 -8.23 -3.20
N GLN A 110 8.83 -8.83 -2.15
CA GLN A 110 9.49 -9.01 -0.86
C GLN A 110 9.76 -10.49 -0.56
N GLY A 111 10.95 -10.75 -0.03
CA GLY A 111 11.37 -12.07 0.43
C GLY A 111 12.72 -11.99 1.15
N GLU A 112 12.92 -12.92 2.09
CA GLU A 112 14.14 -13.06 2.89
C GLU A 112 15.39 -13.22 2.01
N VAL A 113 16.57 -13.04 2.60
CA VAL A 113 17.82 -13.37 1.90
C VAL A 113 17.83 -14.87 1.59
N GLY A 114 18.12 -15.21 0.33
CA GLY A 114 18.11 -16.61 -0.13
C GLY A 114 16.74 -17.14 -0.58
N SER A 115 15.67 -16.34 -0.56
CA SER A 115 14.33 -16.78 -1.00
C SER A 115 14.18 -16.92 -2.52
N GLY A 116 15.25 -16.69 -3.30
CA GLY A 116 15.21 -16.73 -4.77
C GLY A 116 14.30 -15.67 -5.39
N LYS A 117 14.45 -14.41 -4.94
CA LYS A 117 13.80 -13.21 -5.52
C LYS A 117 14.49 -12.66 -6.78
N THR A 118 15.69 -13.17 -7.08
CA THR A 118 16.48 -12.90 -8.28
C THR A 118 16.18 -13.96 -9.32
#